data_AF-A0A7C7BUL3-F1
#
_entry.id   AF-A0A7C7BUL3-F1
#
_cell.length_a   1.000
_cell.length_b   1.000
_cell.length_c   1.000
_cell.angle_alpha   90.00
_cell.angle_beta   90.00
_cell.angle_gamma   90.00
#
_symmetry.space_group_name_H-M   'P 1'
#
loop_
_entity.id
_entity.type
_entity.pdbx_description
1 polymer ?
#
loop_
_entity_poly.entity_id
_entity_poly.type
_entity_poly.pdbx_seq_one_letter_code
_entity_poly.pdbx_strand_id
1 'polypeptide(L)'
;MKGKIGLEEHFATEATIMDSHGYLAEKIWPELKSRLLDIQEKRLAFMDKFGVEMMILSLNAPAIQAIPNTKLAIETAQKSNDFLADEIHKRPDRFAGLAALPMQDTDAAIRELERCARELGFVGILVNGFSQIGEPDTAVYLDEKMYRPFWETVEKLNMPFYLHPRNPLQKHAQIYEGHPWLLGPTWAFGQETAVHALRLMCSGLFDVYPKLKIILGHMGEGLPFSMWRVDNRN
;
A
#
# COMPACT_ATOMS: atom_id res chain seq x y z
N MET A 1 -26.00 8.12 -1.27
CA MET A 1 -25.59 7.68 0.08
C MET A 1 -24.67 8.72 0.71
N LYS A 2 -25.00 9.23 1.90
CA LYS A 2 -24.13 10.07 2.74
C LYS A 2 -23.43 9.20 3.79
N GLY A 3 -22.41 9.72 4.46
CA GLY A 3 -21.71 9.00 5.54
C GLY A 3 -20.79 7.87 5.05
N LYS A 4 -20.21 8.01 3.85
CA LYS A 4 -19.31 6.99 3.29
C LYS A 4 -17.91 7.09 3.90
N ILE A 5 -17.20 5.96 3.93
CA ILE A 5 -15.79 5.87 4.30
C ILE A 5 -15.00 5.41 3.07
N GLY A 6 -13.98 6.18 2.66
CA GLY A 6 -12.98 5.76 1.68
C GLY A 6 -11.74 5.21 2.37
N LEU A 7 -11.10 4.16 1.84
CA LEU A 7 -9.96 3.50 2.49
C LEU A 7 -8.84 3.04 1.52
N GLU A 8 -8.85 3.55 0.30
CA GLU A 8 -7.76 3.44 -0.69
C GLU A 8 -7.55 4.84 -1.30
N GLU A 9 -7.30 5.82 -0.43
CA GLU A 9 -7.31 7.24 -0.76
C GLU A 9 -5.89 7.80 -0.66
N HIS A 10 -5.20 7.91 -1.79
CA HIS A 10 -3.77 8.19 -1.77
C HIS A 10 -3.44 9.68 -1.63
N PHE A 11 -2.35 9.97 -0.92
CA PHE A 11 -1.59 11.23 -0.99
C PHE A 11 -0.14 10.94 -1.38
N ALA A 12 0.62 11.97 -1.72
CA ALA A 12 2.06 11.86 -1.90
C ALA A 12 2.78 12.98 -1.17
N THR A 13 4.08 12.79 -0.90
CA THR A 13 4.99 13.86 -0.47
C THR A 13 5.86 14.27 -1.64
N GLU A 14 6.61 15.37 -1.51
CA GLU A 14 7.60 15.74 -2.54
C GLU A 14 8.66 14.64 -2.78
N ALA A 15 8.92 13.79 -1.80
CA ALA A 15 9.87 12.68 -1.93
C ALA A 15 9.34 11.53 -2.81
N THR A 16 8.01 11.33 -2.86
CA THR A 16 7.39 10.18 -3.55
C THR A 16 6.50 10.59 -4.71
N ILE A 17 6.27 11.88 -4.94
CA ILE A 17 5.32 12.35 -5.97
C ILE A 17 5.66 11.79 -7.35
N MET A 18 6.96 11.71 -7.69
CA MET A 18 7.42 11.20 -8.98
C MET A 18 7.15 9.71 -9.18
N ASP A 19 6.88 8.93 -8.13
CA ASP A 19 6.51 7.52 -8.26
C ASP A 19 5.16 7.33 -8.95
N SER A 20 4.28 8.33 -8.89
CA SER A 20 3.00 8.33 -9.60
C SER A 20 3.10 8.86 -11.03
N HIS A 21 4.28 9.34 -11.43
CA HIS A 21 4.53 9.79 -12.80
C HIS A 21 4.65 8.60 -13.76
N GLY A 22 4.20 8.77 -15.00
CA GLY A 22 4.35 7.75 -16.05
C GLY A 22 3.28 6.65 -16.08
N TYR A 23 2.41 6.52 -15.07
CA TYR A 23 1.25 5.63 -15.13
C TYR A 23 0.11 6.16 -16.01
N LEU A 24 0.00 7.48 -16.13
CA LEU A 24 -1.02 8.15 -16.92
C LEU A 24 -0.37 9.02 -18.00
N ALA A 25 -1.19 9.42 -18.98
CA ALA A 25 -0.75 10.32 -20.04
C ALA A 25 -0.21 11.64 -19.47
N GLU A 26 0.90 12.13 -20.02
CA GLU A 26 1.62 13.35 -19.58
C GLU A 26 0.70 14.55 -19.36
N LYS A 27 -0.29 14.74 -20.24
CA LYS A 27 -1.25 15.85 -20.15
C LYS A 27 -2.09 15.86 -18.86
N ILE A 28 -2.20 14.72 -18.17
CA ILE A 28 -2.96 14.57 -16.91
C ILE A 28 -2.07 14.89 -15.71
N TRP A 29 -0.75 14.82 -15.86
CA TRP A 29 0.20 14.91 -14.77
C TRP A 29 0.05 16.16 -13.89
N PRO A 30 -0.13 17.39 -14.41
CA PRO A 30 -0.30 18.57 -13.57
C PRO A 30 -1.50 18.46 -12.61
N GLU A 31 -2.62 17.91 -13.09
CA GLU A 31 -3.83 17.72 -12.29
C GLU A 31 -3.65 16.57 -11.29
N LEU A 32 -3.08 15.43 -11.71
CA LEU A 32 -2.79 14.32 -10.81
C LEU A 32 -1.85 14.75 -9.68
N LYS A 33 -0.75 15.46 -10.02
CA LYS A 33 0.20 15.99 -9.05
C LYS A 33 -0.51 16.90 -8.04
N SER A 34 -1.34 17.83 -8.53
CA SER A 34 -2.10 18.72 -7.65
C SER A 34 -3.04 17.97 -6.71
N ARG A 35 -3.63 16.83 -7.12
CA ARG A 35 -4.53 16.03 -6.27
C ARG A 35 -3.79 15.21 -5.22
N LEU A 36 -2.63 14.66 -5.58
CA LEU A 36 -1.83 13.85 -4.66
C LEU A 36 -1.21 14.69 -3.54
N LEU A 37 -0.84 15.94 -3.83
CA LEU A 37 -0.28 16.87 -2.86
C LEU A 37 -1.36 17.61 -2.04
N ASP A 38 -2.65 17.49 -2.40
CA ASP A 38 -3.76 18.12 -1.70
C ASP A 38 -4.51 17.14 -0.79
N ILE A 39 -4.68 17.57 0.46
CA ILE A 39 -5.51 16.88 1.46
C ILE A 39 -6.61 17.82 1.99
N GLN A 40 -6.27 19.07 2.25
CA GLN A 40 -7.12 19.96 3.06
C GLN A 40 -8.11 20.81 2.27
N GLU A 41 -7.93 20.94 0.94
CA GLU A 41 -8.75 21.83 0.12
C GLU A 41 -9.61 21.05 -0.87
N LYS A 42 -9.08 20.72 -2.05
CA LYS A 42 -9.86 20.13 -3.14
C LYS A 42 -10.48 18.82 -2.68
N ARG A 43 -9.69 17.93 -2.06
CA ARG A 43 -10.11 16.63 -1.54
C ARG A 43 -11.28 16.76 -0.57
N LEU A 44 -11.17 17.65 0.42
CA LEU A 44 -12.23 17.89 1.40
C LEU A 44 -13.52 18.41 0.73
N ALA A 45 -13.40 19.36 -0.20
CA ALA A 45 -14.54 19.86 -0.96
C ALA A 45 -15.22 18.74 -1.80
N PHE A 46 -14.43 17.82 -2.36
CA PHE A 46 -14.94 16.61 -3.02
C PHE A 46 -15.66 15.68 -2.04
N MET A 47 -15.09 15.44 -0.86
CA MET A 47 -15.71 14.62 0.19
C MET A 47 -17.09 15.17 0.58
N ASP A 48 -17.19 16.47 0.85
CA ASP A 48 -18.45 17.13 1.22
C ASP A 48 -19.48 17.05 0.10
N LYS A 49 -19.06 17.36 -1.14
CA LYS A 49 -19.94 17.34 -2.31
C LYS A 49 -20.52 15.95 -2.58
N PHE A 50 -19.72 14.90 -2.40
CA PHE A 50 -20.12 13.54 -2.73
C PHE A 50 -20.54 12.72 -1.51
N GLY A 51 -20.59 13.31 -0.30
CA GLY A 51 -21.06 12.67 0.92
C GLY A 51 -20.11 11.60 1.47
N VAL A 52 -18.81 11.83 1.39
CA VAL A 52 -17.76 11.04 2.07
C VAL A 52 -17.47 11.72 3.40
N GLU A 53 -17.72 11.00 4.48
CA GLU A 53 -17.54 11.51 5.84
C GLU A 53 -16.09 11.36 6.29
N MET A 54 -15.49 10.20 6.02
CA MET A 54 -14.13 9.86 6.43
C MET A 54 -13.32 9.36 5.23
N MET A 55 -12.07 9.80 5.11
CA MET A 55 -11.08 9.16 4.24
C MET A 55 -9.92 8.63 5.07
N ILE A 56 -9.65 7.34 4.97
CA ILE A 56 -8.45 6.72 5.52
C ILE A 56 -7.36 6.84 4.45
N LEU A 57 -6.39 7.71 4.70
CA LEU A 57 -5.37 8.10 3.75
C LEU A 57 -4.16 7.16 3.82
N SER A 58 -3.50 6.99 2.68
CA SER A 58 -2.30 6.17 2.54
C SER A 58 -1.32 6.81 1.56
N LEU A 59 -0.03 6.54 1.72
CA LEU A 59 0.97 7.00 0.76
C LEU A 59 0.73 6.39 -0.63
N ASN A 60 1.18 7.08 -1.68
CA ASN A 60 1.12 6.61 -3.06
C ASN A 60 2.03 5.38 -3.29
N ALA A 61 2.04 4.87 -4.53
CA ALA A 61 2.76 3.66 -4.91
C ALA A 61 3.75 3.90 -6.06
N PRO A 62 4.84 3.10 -6.16
CA PRO A 62 5.29 2.08 -5.19
C PRO A 62 5.98 2.64 -3.92
N ALA A 63 6.34 3.94 -3.92
CA ALA A 63 6.90 4.67 -2.78
C ALA A 63 8.01 3.87 -2.05
N ILE A 64 7.84 3.67 -0.74
CA ILE A 64 8.86 3.08 0.14
C ILE A 64 9.35 1.72 -0.39
N GLN A 65 8.46 0.90 -0.93
CA GLN A 65 8.79 -0.45 -1.42
C GLN A 65 9.72 -0.44 -2.64
N ALA A 66 9.85 0.69 -3.34
CA ALA A 66 10.77 0.83 -4.47
C ALA A 66 12.15 1.38 -4.10
N ILE A 67 12.40 1.72 -2.82
CA ILE A 67 13.68 2.26 -2.36
C ILE A 67 14.57 1.10 -1.88
N PRO A 68 15.64 0.70 -2.62
CA PRO A 68 16.47 -0.43 -2.21
C PRO A 68 17.42 -0.08 -1.05
N ASN A 69 17.76 1.20 -0.92
CA ASN A 69 18.57 1.70 0.18
C ASN A 69 17.74 1.73 1.47
N THR A 70 18.01 0.80 2.38
CA THR A 70 17.27 0.65 3.64
C THR A 70 17.21 1.92 4.47
N LYS A 71 18.32 2.67 4.59
CA LYS A 71 18.36 3.91 5.39
C LYS A 71 17.41 4.96 4.82
N LEU A 72 17.44 5.14 3.49
CA LEU A 72 16.53 6.05 2.80
C LEU A 72 15.07 5.59 2.93
N ALA A 73 14.80 4.29 2.80
CA ALA A 73 13.45 3.75 2.96
C ALA A 73 12.87 4.05 4.35
N ILE A 74 13.67 3.88 5.41
CA ILE A 74 13.29 4.22 6.80
C ILE A 74 13.00 5.72 6.92
N GLU A 75 13.91 6.57 6.44
CA GLU A 75 13.75 8.02 6.53
C GLU A 75 12.51 8.52 5.76
N THR A 76 12.27 7.99 4.56
CA THR A 76 11.10 8.36 3.76
C THR A 76 9.80 7.88 4.40
N ALA A 77 9.78 6.67 4.99
CA ALA A 77 8.60 6.16 5.69
C ALA A 77 8.23 7.05 6.88
N GLN A 78 9.21 7.33 7.75
CA GLN A 78 9.02 8.17 8.94
C GLN A 78 8.50 9.57 8.59
N LYS A 79 9.17 10.24 7.65
CA LYS A 79 8.75 11.58 7.20
C LYS A 79 7.35 11.58 6.57
N SER A 80 6.99 10.54 5.82
CA SER A 80 5.68 10.44 5.22
C SER A 80 4.58 10.20 6.26
N ASN A 81 4.86 9.38 7.28
CA ASN A 81 3.93 9.14 8.38
C ASN A 81 3.77 10.38 9.27
N ASP A 82 4.86 11.10 9.56
CA ASP A 82 4.80 12.36 10.32
C ASP A 82 3.99 13.42 9.58
N PHE A 83 4.25 13.60 8.28
CA PHE A 83 3.46 14.48 7.43
C PHE A 83 1.97 14.11 7.45
N LEU A 84 1.65 12.82 7.30
CA LEU A 84 0.26 12.38 7.31
C LEU A 84 -0.40 12.63 8.68
N ALA A 85 0.30 12.38 9.78
CA ALA A 85 -0.20 12.66 11.12
C ALA A 85 -0.50 14.15 11.32
N ASP A 86 0.38 15.04 10.86
CA ASP A 86 0.16 16.49 10.89
C ASP A 86 -1.07 16.91 10.08
N GLU A 87 -1.28 16.30 8.92
CA GLU A 87 -2.44 16.58 8.07
C GLU A 87 -3.76 16.04 8.69
N ILE A 88 -3.72 14.87 9.32
CA ILE A 88 -4.86 14.31 10.06
C ILE A 88 -5.20 15.21 11.25
N HIS A 89 -4.22 15.71 12.01
CA HIS A 89 -4.44 16.55 13.19
C HIS A 89 -5.23 17.83 12.88
N LYS A 90 -5.15 18.34 11.65
CA LYS A 90 -5.92 19.51 11.22
C LYS A 90 -7.43 19.24 11.18
N ARG A 91 -7.84 17.99 10.88
CA ARG A 91 -9.24 17.55 10.70
C ARG A 91 -9.42 16.06 11.07
N PRO A 92 -9.25 15.69 12.34
CA PRO A 92 -9.30 14.29 12.79
C PRO A 92 -10.70 13.68 12.70
N ASP A 93 -11.73 14.50 12.54
CA ASP A 93 -13.11 14.07 12.28
C ASP A 93 -13.34 13.64 10.82
N ARG A 94 -12.41 13.96 9.90
CA ARG A 94 -12.55 13.72 8.46
C ARG A 94 -11.49 12.78 7.90
N PHE A 95 -10.35 12.64 8.56
CA PHE A 95 -9.23 11.85 8.08
C PHE A 95 -8.70 10.88 9.13
N ALA A 96 -8.26 9.72 8.66
CA ALA A 96 -7.46 8.74 9.41
C ALA A 96 -6.29 8.27 8.52
N GLY A 97 -5.34 7.52 9.07
CA GLY A 97 -4.10 7.14 8.36
C GLY A 97 -3.81 5.65 8.36
N LEU A 98 -3.22 5.17 7.25
CA LEU A 98 -2.56 3.88 7.12
C LEU A 98 -1.04 4.08 7.11
N ALA A 99 -0.32 3.32 7.93
CA ALA A 99 1.13 3.41 8.06
C ALA A 99 1.83 2.97 6.77
N ALA A 100 2.78 3.79 6.29
CA ALA A 100 3.77 3.40 5.31
C ALA A 100 5.00 2.82 6.03
N LEU A 101 5.47 1.63 5.62
CA LEU A 101 6.49 0.88 6.36
C LEU A 101 7.74 0.56 5.53
N PRO A 102 8.95 0.67 6.11
CA PRO A 102 10.22 0.35 5.45
C PRO A 102 10.52 -1.15 5.49
N MET A 103 9.74 -1.93 4.74
CA MET A 103 9.79 -3.40 4.74
C MET A 103 11.13 -4.00 4.26
N GLN A 104 12.11 -3.18 3.86
CA GLN A 104 13.50 -3.57 3.62
C GLN A 104 14.21 -4.04 4.89
N ASP A 105 13.77 -3.58 6.05
CA ASP A 105 14.29 -3.94 7.36
C ASP A 105 13.11 -4.28 8.28
N THR A 106 13.01 -5.55 8.65
CA THR A 106 11.88 -6.06 9.43
C THR A 106 11.79 -5.40 10.80
N ASP A 107 12.93 -5.19 11.47
CA ASP A 107 12.94 -4.60 12.81
C ASP A 107 12.59 -3.10 12.75
N ALA A 108 13.05 -2.40 11.71
CA ALA A 108 12.66 -1.02 11.48
C ALA A 108 11.17 -0.87 11.15
N ALA A 109 10.63 -1.78 10.33
CA ALA A 109 9.21 -1.81 10.03
C ALA A 109 8.34 -2.07 11.27
N ILE A 110 8.77 -2.98 12.16
CA ILE A 110 8.10 -3.23 13.45
C ILE A 110 8.10 -1.97 14.33
N ARG A 111 9.27 -1.33 14.51
CA ARG A 111 9.36 -0.11 15.33
C ARG A 111 8.48 1.01 14.78
N GLU A 112 8.48 1.20 13.46
CA GLU A 112 7.66 2.24 12.84
C GLU A 112 6.16 1.92 12.90
N LEU A 113 5.78 0.65 12.77
CA LEU A 113 4.40 0.21 12.97
C LEU A 113 3.93 0.50 14.40
N GLU A 114 4.71 0.15 15.41
CA GLU A 114 4.37 0.42 16.81
C GLU A 114 4.24 1.92 17.07
N ARG A 115 5.13 2.74 16.52
CA ARG A 115 5.05 4.20 16.60
C ARG A 115 3.78 4.74 15.95
N CYS A 116 3.48 4.31 14.72
CA CYS A 116 2.27 4.73 14.00
C CYS A 116 0.99 4.36 14.77
N ALA A 117 0.95 3.16 15.34
CA ALA A 117 -0.21 2.67 16.09
C ALA A 117 -0.40 3.40 17.42
N ARG A 118 0.68 3.60 18.18
CA ARG A 118 0.61 4.05 19.58
C ARG A 118 0.74 5.55 19.75
N GLU A 119 1.54 6.19 18.90
CA GLU A 119 1.88 7.62 19.01
C GLU A 119 1.12 8.46 17.98
N LEU A 120 0.96 7.96 16.74
CA LEU A 120 0.28 8.70 15.67
C LEU A 120 -1.21 8.37 15.52
N GLY A 121 -1.68 7.29 16.17
CA GLY A 121 -3.08 6.87 16.13
C GLY A 121 -3.54 6.32 14.78
N PHE A 122 -2.63 5.80 13.96
CA PHE A 122 -2.99 5.20 12.67
C PHE A 122 -3.82 3.93 12.86
N VAL A 123 -4.75 3.71 11.93
CA VAL A 123 -5.81 2.68 12.06
C VAL A 123 -5.52 1.42 11.25
N GLY A 124 -4.43 1.41 10.49
CA GLY A 124 -4.01 0.26 9.69
C GLY A 124 -2.66 0.48 9.02
N ILE A 125 -2.35 -0.39 8.08
CA ILE A 125 -1.09 -0.43 7.33
C ILE A 125 -1.42 -0.48 5.85
N LEU A 126 -0.65 0.19 5.01
CA LEU A 126 -0.69 -0.03 3.57
C LEU A 126 0.74 -0.23 3.03
N VAL A 127 0.94 -1.35 2.33
CA VAL A 127 2.22 -1.70 1.69
C VAL A 127 1.97 -2.03 0.23
N ASN A 128 2.77 -1.44 -0.65
CA ASN A 128 2.68 -1.64 -2.09
C ASN A 128 3.42 -2.91 -2.52
N GLY A 129 2.82 -4.08 -2.37
CA GLY A 129 3.36 -5.37 -2.82
C GLY A 129 4.70 -5.76 -2.18
N PHE A 130 5.62 -6.32 -2.98
CA PHE A 130 6.97 -6.70 -2.54
C PHE A 130 7.89 -5.48 -2.33
N SER A 131 8.94 -5.68 -1.53
CA SER A 131 10.01 -4.69 -1.36
C SER A 131 11.23 -4.99 -2.21
N GLN A 132 11.87 -3.94 -2.72
CA GLN A 132 13.22 -4.00 -3.27
C GLN A 132 14.25 -3.92 -2.13
N ILE A 133 15.12 -4.93 -1.97
CA ILE A 133 16.12 -4.99 -0.88
C ILE A 133 17.54 -5.15 -1.44
N GLY A 134 18.43 -4.24 -1.04
CA GLY A 134 19.83 -4.24 -1.44
C GLY A 134 20.00 -3.73 -2.86
N GLU A 135 19.70 -4.58 -3.84
CA GLU A 135 19.76 -4.25 -5.26
C GLU A 135 18.38 -3.88 -5.81
N PRO A 136 18.29 -2.95 -6.78
CA PRO A 136 17.02 -2.57 -7.40
C PRO A 136 16.24 -3.76 -7.98
N ASP A 137 16.91 -4.80 -8.47
CA ASP A 137 16.22 -5.93 -9.11
C ASP A 137 15.84 -7.06 -8.13
N THR A 138 15.91 -6.88 -6.82
CA THR A 138 15.59 -7.94 -5.86
C THR A 138 14.21 -7.76 -5.26
N ALA A 139 13.22 -8.55 -5.70
CA ALA A 139 11.88 -8.55 -5.10
C ALA A 139 11.80 -9.52 -3.90
N VAL A 140 11.41 -9.01 -2.73
CA VAL A 140 11.20 -9.82 -1.51
C VAL A 140 9.72 -9.75 -1.09
N TYR A 141 9.07 -10.91 -1.08
CA TYR A 141 7.64 -11.03 -0.76
C TYR A 141 7.41 -11.25 0.73
N LEU A 142 6.23 -10.86 1.19
CA LEU A 142 5.89 -10.80 2.61
C LEU A 142 5.61 -12.16 3.26
N ASP A 143 5.59 -13.26 2.50
CA ASP A 143 5.51 -14.62 3.03
C ASP A 143 6.87 -15.19 3.50
N GLU A 144 7.97 -14.52 3.12
CA GLU A 144 9.32 -14.90 3.51
C GLU A 144 9.49 -14.98 5.03
N LYS A 145 10.29 -15.94 5.50
CA LYS A 145 10.44 -16.25 6.94
C LYS A 145 10.91 -15.05 7.76
N MET A 146 11.69 -14.14 7.15
CA MET A 146 12.17 -12.93 7.82
C MET A 146 11.03 -12.04 8.32
N TYR A 147 9.85 -12.05 7.68
CA TYR A 147 8.70 -11.23 8.06
C TYR A 147 7.81 -11.83 9.15
N ARG A 148 8.12 -13.02 9.70
CA ARG A 148 7.30 -13.64 10.74
C ARG A 148 7.18 -12.78 12.01
N PRO A 149 8.27 -12.17 12.55
CA PRO A 149 8.16 -11.25 13.69
C PRO A 149 7.31 -10.01 13.39
N PHE A 150 7.32 -9.55 12.13
CA PHE A 150 6.47 -8.45 11.69
C PHE A 150 4.99 -8.85 11.75
N TRP A 151 4.63 -10.01 11.17
CA TRP A 151 3.24 -10.49 11.20
C TRP A 151 2.73 -10.78 12.61
N GLU A 152 3.58 -11.31 13.50
CA GLU A 152 3.26 -11.44 14.92
C GLU A 152 2.90 -10.08 15.55
N THR A 153 3.64 -9.03 15.21
CA THR A 153 3.38 -7.67 15.71
C THR A 153 2.07 -7.11 15.14
N VAL A 154 1.80 -7.28 13.85
CA VAL A 154 0.53 -6.88 13.22
C VAL A 154 -0.66 -7.53 13.91
N GLU A 155 -0.57 -8.84 14.22
CA GLU A 155 -1.62 -9.55 14.93
C GLU A 155 -1.79 -9.05 16.37
N LYS A 156 -0.69 -8.84 17.11
CA LYS A 156 -0.72 -8.30 18.48
C LYS A 156 -1.36 -6.91 18.55
N LEU A 157 -1.10 -6.06 17.56
CA LEU A 157 -1.70 -4.73 17.44
C LEU A 157 -3.13 -4.78 16.89
N ASN A 158 -3.58 -5.93 16.35
CA ASN A 158 -4.89 -6.14 15.74
C ASN A 158 -5.20 -5.14 14.60
N MET A 159 -4.15 -4.71 13.89
CA MET A 159 -4.27 -3.74 12.80
C MET A 159 -4.56 -4.46 11.47
N PRO A 160 -5.47 -3.93 10.64
CA PRO A 160 -5.63 -4.41 9.27
C PRO A 160 -4.41 -4.04 8.41
N PHE A 161 -4.02 -4.97 7.54
CA PHE A 161 -2.95 -4.79 6.57
C PHE A 161 -3.54 -4.72 5.17
N TYR A 162 -3.42 -3.57 4.52
CA TYR A 162 -3.79 -3.36 3.13
C TYR A 162 -2.62 -3.73 2.23
N LEU A 163 -2.79 -4.79 1.44
CA LEU A 163 -1.81 -5.21 0.44
C LEU A 163 -2.18 -4.53 -0.89
N HIS A 164 -1.52 -3.40 -1.16
CA HIS A 164 -1.79 -2.55 -2.32
C HIS A 164 -0.91 -2.94 -3.52
N PRO A 165 -1.37 -2.73 -4.77
CA PRO A 165 -0.58 -3.10 -5.93
C PRO A 165 0.70 -2.30 -6.18
N ARG A 166 1.57 -2.92 -6.98
CA ARG A 166 2.68 -2.31 -7.72
C ARG A 166 2.91 -3.08 -9.02
N ASN A 167 3.69 -2.53 -9.94
CA ASN A 167 4.17 -3.29 -11.09
C ASN A 167 5.25 -4.30 -10.66
N PRO A 168 5.37 -5.45 -11.38
CA PRO A 168 6.52 -6.33 -11.24
C PRO A 168 7.81 -5.62 -11.67
N LEU A 169 8.96 -6.14 -11.24
CA LEU A 169 10.26 -5.71 -11.76
C LEU A 169 10.37 -6.06 -13.26
N GLN A 170 11.14 -5.27 -14.01
CA GLN A 170 11.27 -5.44 -15.47
C GLN A 170 11.68 -6.87 -15.86
N LYS A 171 12.64 -7.47 -15.15
CA LYS A 171 13.08 -8.86 -15.40
C LYS A 171 12.00 -9.92 -15.17
N HIS A 172 10.93 -9.59 -14.45
CA HIS A 172 9.76 -10.45 -14.22
C HIS A 172 8.56 -10.06 -15.09
N ALA A 173 8.73 -9.06 -15.97
CA ALA A 173 7.66 -8.45 -16.76
C ALA A 173 7.69 -8.86 -18.24
N GLN A 174 8.40 -9.94 -18.60
CA GLN A 174 8.59 -10.39 -19.99
C GLN A 174 7.27 -10.58 -20.74
N ILE A 175 6.22 -11.05 -20.07
CA ILE A 175 4.88 -11.23 -20.65
C ILE A 175 4.25 -9.91 -21.16
N TYR A 176 4.74 -8.76 -20.68
CA TYR A 176 4.26 -7.43 -21.05
C TYR A 176 5.18 -6.71 -22.05
N GLU A 177 6.27 -7.34 -22.50
CA GLU A 177 7.18 -6.75 -23.49
C GLU A 177 6.44 -6.43 -24.79
N GLY A 178 6.59 -5.20 -25.30
CA GLY A 178 5.82 -4.70 -26.45
C GLY A 178 4.37 -4.31 -26.14
N HIS A 179 3.91 -4.51 -24.89
CA HIS A 179 2.54 -4.26 -24.44
C HIS A 179 2.48 -3.41 -23.15
N PRO A 180 3.13 -2.23 -23.10
CA PRO A 180 3.22 -1.42 -21.87
C PRO A 180 1.84 -0.97 -21.34
N TRP A 181 0.80 -0.93 -22.17
CA TRP A 181 -0.57 -0.62 -21.75
C TRP A 181 -1.21 -1.67 -20.84
N LEU A 182 -0.64 -2.88 -20.73
CA LEU A 182 -1.05 -3.92 -19.78
C LEU A 182 -0.44 -3.74 -18.39
N LEU A 183 0.61 -2.92 -18.27
CA LEU A 183 1.17 -2.55 -16.97
C LEU A 183 0.21 -1.64 -16.20
N GLY A 184 0.46 -1.48 -14.90
CA GLY A 184 -0.34 -0.64 -14.04
C GLY A 184 -1.74 -1.21 -13.81
N PRO A 185 -2.75 -0.33 -13.64
CA PRO A 185 -4.10 -0.73 -13.24
C PRO A 185 -4.86 -1.52 -14.32
N THR A 186 -4.38 -1.55 -15.57
CA THR A 186 -5.04 -2.30 -16.65
C THR A 186 -5.06 -3.81 -16.37
N TRP A 187 -3.94 -4.36 -15.88
CA TRP A 187 -3.82 -5.80 -15.61
C TRP A 187 -2.72 -6.16 -14.62
N ALA A 188 -1.48 -5.68 -14.83
CA ALA A 188 -0.32 -6.16 -14.09
C ALA A 188 -0.43 -5.96 -12.57
N PHE A 189 -1.06 -4.87 -12.13
CA PHE A 189 -1.33 -4.62 -10.71
C PHE A 189 -2.15 -5.73 -10.06
N GLY A 190 -3.27 -6.12 -10.69
CA GLY A 190 -4.12 -7.17 -10.15
C GLY A 190 -3.40 -8.52 -10.10
N GLN A 191 -2.64 -8.85 -11.14
CA GLN A 191 -1.87 -10.10 -11.20
C GLN A 191 -0.81 -10.18 -10.08
N GLU A 192 -0.02 -9.13 -9.89
CA GLU A 192 1.04 -9.07 -8.87
C GLU A 192 0.44 -9.24 -7.46
N THR A 193 -0.58 -8.45 -7.14
CA THR A 193 -1.23 -8.46 -5.82
C THR A 193 -1.97 -9.76 -5.54
N ALA A 194 -2.69 -10.31 -6.53
CA ALA A 194 -3.41 -11.58 -6.37
C ALA A 194 -2.45 -12.72 -6.05
N VAL A 195 -1.34 -12.83 -6.76
CA VAL A 195 -0.32 -13.86 -6.49
C VAL A 195 0.32 -13.64 -5.13
N HIS A 196 0.64 -12.41 -4.75
CA HIS A 196 1.21 -12.10 -3.43
C HIS A 196 0.24 -12.52 -2.31
N ALA A 197 -1.06 -12.21 -2.43
CA ALA A 197 -2.07 -12.66 -1.48
C ALA A 197 -2.13 -14.20 -1.37
N LEU A 198 -2.10 -14.92 -2.51
CA LEU A 198 -2.05 -16.38 -2.53
C LEU A 198 -0.77 -16.94 -1.90
N ARG A 199 0.39 -16.29 -2.08
CA ARG A 199 1.64 -16.68 -1.40
C ARG A 199 1.50 -16.61 0.11
N LEU A 200 0.90 -15.54 0.64
CA LEU A 200 0.64 -15.41 2.08
C LEU A 200 -0.25 -16.56 2.56
N MET A 201 -1.36 -16.83 1.86
CA MET A 201 -2.29 -17.92 2.18
C MET A 201 -1.58 -19.28 2.20
N CYS A 202 -0.87 -19.62 1.13
CA CYS A 202 -0.20 -20.92 0.96
C CYS A 202 1.04 -21.11 1.84
N SER A 203 1.58 -20.04 2.42
CA SER A 203 2.74 -20.10 3.33
C SER A 203 2.41 -20.56 4.75
N GLY A 204 1.13 -20.86 5.04
CA GLY A 204 0.64 -21.16 6.39
C GLY A 204 0.66 -19.96 7.33
N LEU A 205 0.72 -18.72 6.79
CA LEU A 205 0.74 -17.51 7.60
C LEU A 205 -0.48 -17.41 8.52
N PHE A 206 -1.66 -17.68 7.98
CA PHE A 206 -2.92 -17.58 8.69
C PHE A 206 -3.20 -18.78 9.62
N ASP A 207 -2.44 -19.87 9.50
CA ASP A 207 -2.47 -20.95 10.51
C ASP A 207 -1.72 -20.53 11.78
N VAL A 208 -0.63 -19.77 11.61
CA VAL A 208 0.21 -19.28 12.72
C VAL A 208 -0.39 -18.04 13.37
N TYR A 209 -0.92 -17.11 12.55
CA TYR A 209 -1.49 -15.84 12.99
C TYR A 209 -2.94 -15.69 12.48
N PRO A 210 -3.90 -16.46 13.03
CA PRO A 210 -5.27 -16.57 12.52
C PRO A 210 -6.12 -15.32 12.70
N LYS A 211 -5.68 -14.31 13.47
CA LYS A 211 -6.43 -13.07 13.69
C LYS A 211 -5.99 -11.93 12.75
N LEU A 212 -5.00 -12.17 11.88
CA LEU A 212 -4.61 -11.20 10.86
C LEU A 212 -5.79 -10.85 9.96
N LYS A 213 -5.87 -9.58 9.57
CA LYS A 213 -6.87 -9.05 8.64
C LYS A 213 -6.14 -8.44 7.46
N ILE A 214 -6.29 -9.07 6.29
CA ILE A 214 -5.73 -8.55 5.04
C ILE A 214 -6.84 -7.90 4.23
N ILE A 215 -6.56 -6.72 3.69
CA ILE A 215 -7.44 -5.98 2.78
C ILE A 215 -6.81 -5.98 1.39
N LEU A 216 -7.64 -6.26 0.38
CA LEU A 216 -7.30 -6.15 -1.03
C LEU A 216 -8.27 -5.16 -1.69
N GLY A 217 -7.70 -4.26 -2.50
CA GLY A 217 -8.46 -3.32 -3.33
C GLY A 217 -9.09 -3.99 -4.53
N HIS A 218 -9.57 -3.17 -5.47
CA HIS A 218 -9.93 -3.59 -6.83
C HIS A 218 -10.81 -4.86 -6.89
N MET A 219 -11.75 -5.00 -5.95
CA MET A 219 -12.63 -6.17 -5.81
C MET A 219 -11.89 -7.50 -5.59
N GLY A 220 -10.81 -7.47 -4.80
CA GLY A 220 -10.02 -8.66 -4.47
C GLY A 220 -9.13 -9.14 -5.60
N GLU A 221 -8.75 -8.24 -6.52
CA GLU A 221 -7.75 -8.51 -7.56
C GLU A 221 -8.11 -9.71 -8.45
N GLY A 222 -9.41 -9.93 -8.69
CA GLY A 222 -9.93 -11.05 -9.48
C GLY A 222 -9.95 -12.41 -8.76
N LEU A 223 -9.42 -12.50 -7.54
CA LEU A 223 -9.43 -13.74 -6.74
C LEU A 223 -10.84 -14.25 -6.46
N PRO A 224 -11.86 -13.42 -6.10
CA PRO A 224 -13.20 -13.95 -5.83
C PRO A 224 -13.80 -14.76 -6.98
N PHE A 225 -13.52 -14.36 -8.24
CA PHE A 225 -13.98 -15.10 -9.41
C PHE A 225 -13.23 -16.42 -9.61
N SER A 226 -11.92 -16.43 -9.32
CA SER A 226 -11.06 -17.58 -9.57
C SER A 226 -10.97 -18.56 -8.40
N MET A 227 -11.47 -18.20 -7.21
CA MET A 227 -11.18 -18.89 -5.95
C MET A 227 -11.53 -20.37 -5.98
N TRP A 228 -12.69 -20.73 -6.54
CA TRP A 228 -13.08 -22.14 -6.66
C TRP A 228 -12.04 -22.96 -7.43
N ARG A 229 -11.48 -22.41 -8.52
CA ARG A 229 -10.46 -23.08 -9.33
C ARG A 229 -9.11 -23.14 -8.62
N VAL A 230 -8.79 -22.15 -7.78
CA VAL A 230 -7.54 -22.13 -6.98
C VAL A 230 -7.50 -23.31 -6.01
N ASP A 231 -8.61 -23.55 -5.30
CA ASP A 231 -8.72 -24.65 -4.33
C ASP A 231 -8.92 -26.01 -5.01
N ASN A 232 -9.78 -26.08 -6.02
CA ASN A 232 -10.12 -27.33 -6.72
C ASN A 232 -9.20 -27.58 -7.91
N ARG A 233 -7.90 -27.41 -7.68
CA ARG A 233 -6.86 -27.82 -8.64
C ARG A 233 -6.74 -29.36 -8.61
N ASN A 234 -6.71 -29.96 -9.80
CA ASN A 234 -6.43 -31.39 -9.96
C ASN A 234 -4.99 -31.71 -9.58
#